data_AF-A0A170WBU4-F1
#
_entry.id   AF-A0A170WBU4-F1
#
_cell.length_a   1.000
_cell.length_b   1.000
_cell.length_c   1.000
_cell.angle_alpha   90.00
_cell.angle_beta   90.00
_cell.angle_gamma   90.00
#
_symmetry.space_group_name_H-M   'P 1'
#
loop_
_entity.id
_entity.type
_entity.pdbx_description
1 polymer ?
#
loop_
_entity_poly.entity_id
_entity_poly.type
_entity_poly.pdbx_seq_one_letter_code
_entity_poly.pdbx_strand_id
1 'polypeptide(L)'
;FCIDNTTPFRGRLRRGALVLHLSALVEIALAAVATILLVEPFGELDLKACPVKSLSDWYTLFHNPRPNYTEVLHCTQEAVYPLHTMVFIFYGLSVTAMLLIRPWLVRFCLPKTGGDTIYAALYFFPILAVLHAIF
;
A
#
# COMPACT_ATOMS: atom_id res chain seq x y z
N PHE A 1 -19.43 20.61 -11.24
CA PHE A 1 -18.64 21.01 -10.07
C PHE A 1 -19.59 21.34 -8.91
N CYS A 2 -20.09 20.32 -8.22
CA CYS A 2 -21.01 20.48 -7.08
C CYS A 2 -20.69 19.42 -6.02
N ILE A 3 -19.41 19.31 -5.66
CA ILE A 3 -18.95 18.50 -4.54
C ILE A 3 -18.27 19.50 -3.62
N ASP A 4 -19.06 20.14 -2.77
CA ASP A 4 -18.65 20.49 -1.42
C ASP A 4 -19.83 21.12 -0.68
N ASN A 5 -20.40 20.35 0.22
CA ASN A 5 -21.13 20.89 1.35
C ASN A 5 -20.64 20.11 2.58
N THR A 6 -19.43 20.45 3.02
CA THR A 6 -18.75 19.77 4.13
C THR A 6 -19.36 20.24 5.44
N THR A 7 -20.04 19.34 6.16
CA THR A 7 -20.43 19.62 7.54
C THR A 7 -19.20 19.43 8.45
N PRO A 8 -18.83 20.40 9.29
CA PRO A 8 -17.63 20.33 10.12
C PRO A 8 -17.66 19.12 11.06
N PHE A 9 -16.50 18.48 11.23
CA PHE A 9 -16.30 17.28 12.06
C PHE A 9 -16.47 17.64 13.55
N ARG A 10 -17.72 17.69 14.01
CA ARG A 10 -18.09 18.10 15.37
C ARG A 10 -18.11 16.88 16.30
N GLY A 11 -16.93 16.47 16.79
CA GLY A 11 -16.68 15.78 18.08
C GLY A 11 -17.49 14.54 18.51
N ARG A 12 -18.47 14.06 17.74
CA ARG A 12 -19.33 12.92 18.07
C ARG A 12 -19.13 11.87 16.99
N LEU A 13 -18.68 10.67 17.38
CA LEU A 13 -18.48 9.53 16.48
C LEU A 13 -19.82 9.19 15.79
N ARG A 14 -20.00 9.76 14.60
CA ARG A 14 -21.22 9.60 13.80
C ARG A 14 -21.12 8.26 13.08
N ARG A 15 -22.23 7.51 12.99
CA ARG A 15 -22.27 6.21 12.29
C ARG A 15 -21.61 6.24 10.91
N GLY A 16 -21.73 7.36 10.17
CA GLY A 16 -21.08 7.54 8.87
C GLY A 16 -19.55 7.56 8.93
N ALA A 17 -18.95 8.14 9.97
CA ALA A 17 -17.49 8.10 10.15
C ALA A 17 -17.02 6.67 10.42
N LEU A 18 -17.76 5.90 11.23
CA LEU A 18 -17.43 4.50 11.51
C LEU A 18 -17.50 3.64 10.24
N VAL A 19 -18.55 3.81 9.41
CA VAL A 19 -18.67 3.12 8.12
C VAL A 19 -17.50 3.46 7.19
N LEU A 20 -17.07 4.72 7.16
CA LEU A 20 -15.96 5.16 6.32
C LEU A 20 -14.58 4.65 6.80
N HIS A 21 -14.38 4.53 8.12
CA HIS A 21 -13.18 3.89 8.66
C HIS A 21 -13.16 2.39 8.41
N LEU A 22 -14.30 1.70 8.53
CA LEU A 22 -14.41 0.28 8.20
C LEU A 22 -14.18 0.03 6.70
N SER A 23 -14.71 0.87 5.82
CA SER A 23 -14.46 0.74 4.38
C SER A 23 -12.99 0.96 4.05
N ALA A 24 -12.35 1.96 4.67
CA ALA A 24 -10.92 2.18 4.50
C ALA A 24 -10.08 0.97 4.95
N LEU A 25 -10.46 0.32 6.05
CA LEU A 25 -9.78 -0.89 6.52
C LEU A 25 -9.91 -2.05 5.51
N VAL A 26 -11.09 -2.24 4.92
CA VAL A 26 -11.33 -3.26 3.88
C VAL A 26 -10.58 -2.93 2.59
N GLU A 27 -10.58 -1.67 2.15
CA GLU A 27 -9.83 -1.20 0.98
C GLU A 27 -8.33 -1.52 1.10
N ILE A 28 -7.75 -1.23 2.26
CA ILE A 28 -6.33 -1.50 2.54
C ILE A 28 -6.04 -2.98 2.65
N ALA A 29 -6.90 -3.75 3.32
CA ALA A 29 -6.72 -5.21 3.44
C ALA A 29 -6.77 -5.88 2.07
N LEU A 30 -7.72 -5.48 1.21
CA LEU A 30 -7.81 -5.99 -0.16
C LEU A 30 -6.57 -5.64 -0.98
N ALA A 31 -6.09 -4.39 -0.89
CA ALA A 31 -4.86 -3.98 -1.55
C ALA A 31 -3.66 -4.79 -1.06
N ALA A 32 -3.54 -5.04 0.26
CA ALA A 32 -2.46 -5.85 0.82
C ALA A 32 -2.51 -7.30 0.29
N VAL A 33 -3.66 -7.95 0.32
CA VAL A 33 -3.81 -9.32 -0.23
C VAL A 33 -3.48 -9.36 -1.72
N ALA A 34 -3.97 -8.39 -2.49
CA ALA A 34 -3.68 -8.29 -3.92
C ALA A 34 -2.19 -8.08 -4.19
N THR A 35 -1.48 -7.32 -3.35
CA THR A 35 -0.03 -7.12 -3.51
C THR A 35 0.76 -8.40 -3.33
N ILE A 36 0.42 -9.18 -2.31
CA ILE A 36 1.09 -10.47 -2.06
C ILE A 36 0.85 -11.41 -3.24
N LEU A 37 -0.37 -11.45 -3.78
CA LEU A 37 -0.71 -12.28 -4.94
C LEU A 37 0.01 -11.87 -6.24
N LEU A 38 0.37 -10.60 -6.38
CA LEU A 38 1.04 -10.04 -7.56
C LEU A 38 2.57 -10.06 -7.45
N VAL A 39 3.13 -10.28 -6.27
CA VAL A 39 4.57 -10.42 -6.06
C VAL A 39 4.93 -11.91 -6.16
N GLU A 40 6.13 -12.21 -6.64
CA GLU A 40 6.59 -13.59 -6.73
C GLU A 40 6.67 -14.26 -5.35
N PRO A 41 6.16 -15.50 -5.20
CA PRO A 41 5.50 -16.36 -6.19
C PRO A 41 4.05 -15.94 -6.52
N PHE A 42 3.77 -15.72 -7.81
CA PHE A 42 2.45 -15.27 -8.27
C PHE A 42 1.34 -16.25 -7.87
N GLY A 43 0.27 -15.73 -7.26
CA GLY A 43 -0.91 -16.53 -6.93
C GLY A 43 -0.85 -17.28 -5.60
N GLU A 44 0.29 -17.29 -4.91
CA GLU A 44 0.44 -17.89 -3.60
C GLU A 44 0.44 -16.83 -2.50
N LEU A 45 -0.14 -17.15 -1.33
CA LEU A 45 -0.06 -16.31 -0.13
C LEU A 45 1.20 -16.65 0.67
N ASP A 46 2.34 -16.77 -0.02
CA ASP A 46 3.63 -17.04 0.57
C ASP A 46 4.63 -15.98 0.11
N LEU A 47 5.46 -15.49 1.03
CA LEU A 47 6.46 -14.47 0.74
C LEU A 47 7.84 -15.11 0.83
N LYS A 48 8.50 -15.27 -0.32
CA LYS A 48 9.87 -15.80 -0.37
C LYS A 48 10.84 -14.67 -0.01
N ALA A 49 11.10 -14.51 1.28
CA ALA A 49 12.11 -13.60 1.80
C ALA A 49 13.29 -14.38 2.41
N CYS A 50 14.51 -13.95 2.10
CA CYS A 50 15.70 -14.48 2.76
C CYS A 50 15.82 -13.85 4.16
N PRO A 51 16.21 -14.62 5.20
CA PRO A 51 16.30 -14.11 6.56
C PRO A 51 17.39 -13.03 6.67
N VAL A 52 17.07 -11.92 7.32
CA VAL A 52 18.01 -10.83 7.59
C VAL A 52 18.94 -11.23 8.72
N LYS A 53 20.26 -11.20 8.50
CA LYS A 53 21.26 -11.46 9.55
C LYS A 53 21.95 -10.18 10.00
N SER A 54 22.11 -9.21 9.12
CA SER A 54 22.76 -7.94 9.43
C SER A 54 22.21 -6.78 8.60
N LEU A 55 22.42 -5.55 9.07
CA LEU A 55 22.01 -4.32 8.36
C LEU A 55 22.67 -4.19 6.98
N SER A 56 23.83 -4.80 6.76
CA SER A 56 24.50 -4.86 5.46
C SER A 56 23.67 -5.54 4.37
N ASP A 57 22.75 -6.45 4.76
CA ASP A 57 21.91 -7.22 3.83
C ASP A 57 20.87 -6.33 3.13
N TRP A 58 20.55 -5.17 3.73
CA TRP A 58 19.66 -4.16 3.16
C TRP A 58 20.36 -3.22 2.16
N TYR A 59 21.69 -3.11 2.27
CA TYR A 59 22.51 -2.18 1.51
C TYR A 59 23.60 -2.92 0.73
N THR A 60 23.17 -3.91 -0.06
CA THR A 60 24.06 -4.77 -0.86
C THR A 60 24.99 -3.95 -1.74
N LEU A 61 24.55 -2.81 -2.28
CA LEU A 61 25.37 -1.89 -3.07
C LEU A 61 26.68 -1.46 -2.37
N PHE A 62 26.65 -1.24 -1.05
CA PHE A 62 27.81 -0.78 -0.28
C PHE A 62 28.64 -1.91 0.31
N HIS A 63 28.09 -3.14 0.36
CA HIS A 63 28.70 -4.25 1.07
C HIS A 63 28.93 -5.50 0.20
N ASN A 64 28.66 -5.45 -1.10
CA ASN A 64 28.69 -6.62 -2.00
C ASN A 64 30.06 -7.32 -2.01
N PRO A 65 30.22 -8.47 -1.33
CA PRO A 65 31.40 -9.30 -1.52
C PRO A 65 31.16 -10.10 -2.80
N ARG A 66 31.99 -9.93 -3.83
CA ARG A 66 31.82 -10.63 -5.12
C ARG A 66 31.65 -12.14 -4.88
N PRO A 67 30.45 -12.73 -5.12
CA PRO A 67 30.26 -14.16 -4.92
C PRO A 67 30.99 -14.90 -6.04
N ASN A 68 31.76 -15.92 -5.69
CA ASN A 68 32.27 -16.85 -6.69
C ASN A 68 31.07 -17.70 -7.14
N TYR A 69 30.68 -17.61 -8.42
CA TYR A 69 29.48 -18.22 -9.01
C TYR A 69 29.57 -19.75 -9.15
N THR A 70 30.07 -20.44 -8.12
CA THR A 70 30.28 -21.90 -8.13
C THR A 70 29.05 -22.68 -7.68
N GLU A 71 28.09 -22.04 -7.01
CA GLU A 71 26.88 -22.67 -6.47
C GLU A 71 25.62 -21.90 -6.92
N VAL A 72 24.53 -22.62 -7.17
CA VAL A 72 23.24 -22.03 -7.55
C VAL A 72 22.55 -21.53 -6.28
N LEU A 73 22.63 -20.23 -6.00
CA LEU A 73 21.89 -19.63 -4.89
C LEU A 73 20.42 -19.42 -5.29
N HIS A 74 19.52 -20.18 -4.67
CA HIS A 74 18.06 -20.03 -4.82
C HIS A 74 17.48 -18.79 -4.11
N CYS A 75 18.34 -18.06 -3.38
CA CYS A 75 18.03 -16.76 -2.79
C CYS A 75 18.66 -15.69 -3.68
N THR A 76 17.88 -14.69 -4.07
CA THR A 76 18.33 -13.53 -4.86
C THR A 76 19.45 -12.79 -4.13
N GLN A 77 20.70 -13.03 -4.53
CA GLN A 77 21.89 -12.41 -3.95
C GLN A 77 22.02 -10.89 -4.22
N GLU A 78 20.96 -10.18 -4.63
CA GLU A 78 21.05 -8.75 -4.97
C GLU A 78 20.43 -7.78 -3.97
N ALA A 79 19.53 -8.23 -3.09
CA ALA A 79 18.99 -7.47 -1.96
C ALA A 79 17.98 -8.37 -1.22
N VAL A 80 17.61 -8.02 0.00
CA VAL A 80 16.31 -8.43 0.54
C VAL A 80 15.24 -8.05 -0.50
N TYR A 81 14.56 -9.05 -1.07
CA TYR A 81 13.57 -8.92 -2.16
C TYR A 81 12.63 -7.73 -1.92
N PRO A 82 12.35 -6.90 -2.94
CA PRO A 82 12.51 -5.46 -2.84
C PRO A 82 11.37 -4.83 -2.05
N LEU A 83 11.72 -4.17 -0.94
CA LEU A 83 10.80 -3.35 -0.15
C LEU A 83 10.11 -2.31 -1.04
N HIS A 84 10.87 -1.61 -1.88
CA HIS A 84 10.34 -0.49 -2.68
C HIS A 84 9.32 -0.94 -3.73
N THR A 85 9.59 -2.00 -4.51
CA THR A 85 8.66 -2.40 -5.59
C THR A 85 7.35 -2.93 -5.03
N MET A 86 7.40 -3.81 -4.01
CA MET A 86 6.20 -4.33 -3.36
C MET A 86 5.39 -3.20 -2.69
N VAL A 87 6.06 -2.27 -2.03
CA VAL A 87 5.41 -1.12 -1.38
C VAL A 87 4.79 -0.16 -2.40
N PHE A 88 5.44 0.10 -3.54
CA PHE A 88 4.85 0.93 -4.60
C PHE A 88 3.67 0.25 -5.28
N ILE A 89 3.72 -1.06 -5.50
CA ILE A 89 2.57 -1.84 -5.98
C ILE A 89 1.41 -1.71 -4.98
N PHE A 90 1.70 -1.78 -3.67
CA PHE A 90 0.70 -1.57 -2.61
C PHE A 90 0.08 -0.19 -2.65
N TYR A 91 0.87 0.88 -2.77
CA TYR A 91 0.34 2.23 -2.89
C TYR A 91 -0.48 2.45 -4.18
N GLY A 92 -0.06 1.83 -5.29
CA GLY A 92 -0.84 1.85 -6.53
C GLY A 92 -2.20 1.18 -6.34
N LEU A 93 -2.21 -0.05 -5.81
CA LEU A 93 -3.43 -0.81 -5.58
C LEU A 93 -4.34 -0.16 -4.53
N SER A 94 -3.78 0.46 -3.49
CA SER A 94 -4.59 1.18 -2.49
C SER A 94 -5.31 2.37 -3.10
N VAL A 95 -4.63 3.16 -3.95
CA VAL A 95 -5.27 4.27 -4.68
C VAL A 95 -6.35 3.74 -5.62
N THR A 96 -6.07 2.69 -6.39
CA THR A 96 -7.07 2.08 -7.28
C THR A 96 -8.29 1.56 -6.51
N ALA A 97 -8.07 0.85 -5.40
CA ALA A 97 -9.14 0.32 -4.55
C ALA A 97 -10.01 1.46 -3.98
N MET A 98 -9.41 2.55 -3.50
CA MET A 98 -10.15 3.71 -3.00
C MET A 98 -10.95 4.40 -4.10
N LEU A 99 -10.40 4.53 -5.31
CA LEU A 99 -11.10 5.14 -6.45
C LEU A 99 -12.28 4.29 -6.95
N LEU A 100 -12.25 2.97 -6.75
CA LEU A 100 -13.36 2.08 -7.13
C LEU A 100 -14.43 1.97 -6.03
N ILE A 101 -14.00 1.73 -4.79
CA ILE A 101 -14.91 1.39 -3.67
C ILE A 101 -15.59 2.64 -3.12
N ARG A 102 -14.89 3.79 -2.99
CA ARG A 102 -15.46 4.98 -2.35
C ARG A 102 -16.58 5.65 -3.14
N PRO A 103 -16.48 5.84 -4.47
CA PRO A 103 -17.61 6.38 -5.24
C PRO A 103 -18.83 5.48 -5.19
N TRP A 104 -18.62 4.16 -5.18
CA TRP A 104 -19.70 3.19 -5.02
C TRP A 104 -20.36 3.28 -3.64
N LEU A 105 -19.57 3.35 -2.57
CA LEU A 105 -20.04 3.49 -1.20
C LEU A 105 -20.77 4.82 -0.95
N VAL A 106 -20.26 5.93 -1.48
CA VAL A 106 -20.89 7.26 -1.39
C VAL A 106 -22.23 7.25 -2.11
N ARG A 107 -22.32 6.63 -3.30
CA ARG A 107 -23.57 6.52 -4.04
C ARG A 107 -24.64 5.72 -3.31
N PHE A 108 -24.25 4.64 -2.62
CA PHE A 108 -25.21 3.69 -2.04
C PHE A 108 -25.49 3.91 -0.54
N CYS A 109 -24.47 4.23 0.26
CA CYS A 109 -24.58 4.31 1.72
C CYS A 109 -24.52 5.73 2.28
N LEU A 110 -23.80 6.67 1.64
CA LEU A 110 -23.49 7.99 2.21
C LEU A 110 -23.55 9.13 1.16
N PRO A 111 -24.74 9.46 0.60
CA PRO A 111 -24.88 10.34 -0.57
C PRO A 111 -24.47 11.81 -0.37
N LYS A 112 -24.09 12.23 0.85
CA LYS A 112 -23.77 13.62 1.18
C LYS A 112 -22.45 13.81 1.94
N THR A 113 -21.67 12.76 2.16
CA THR A 113 -20.49 12.85 3.04
C THR A 113 -19.42 11.87 2.57
N GLY A 114 -18.35 12.37 1.94
CA GLY A 114 -17.27 11.50 1.47
C GLY A 114 -16.19 12.13 0.57
N GLY A 115 -16.46 13.30 -0.04
CA GLY A 115 -15.54 13.97 -0.97
C GLY A 115 -14.15 14.21 -0.37
N ASP A 116 -14.07 14.85 0.80
CA ASP A 116 -12.82 15.18 1.49
C ASP A 116 -11.90 13.97 1.68
N THR A 117 -12.49 12.80 1.92
CA THR A 117 -11.71 11.60 2.21
C THR A 117 -11.11 10.96 0.97
N ILE A 118 -11.70 11.20 -0.20
CA ILE A 118 -11.13 10.80 -1.49
C ILE A 118 -9.93 11.70 -1.80
N TYR A 119 -10.05 13.02 -1.60
CA TYR A 119 -8.93 13.95 -1.80
C TYR A 119 -7.79 13.68 -0.83
N ALA A 120 -8.08 13.44 0.44
CA ALA A 120 -7.06 13.11 1.44
C ALA A 120 -6.23 11.89 1.00
N ALA A 121 -6.88 10.81 0.56
CA ALA A 121 -6.19 9.63 0.06
C ALA A 121 -5.36 9.91 -1.20
N LEU A 122 -5.94 10.66 -2.15
CA LEU A 122 -5.30 10.99 -3.42
C LEU A 122 -4.01 11.80 -3.24
N TYR A 123 -3.91 12.63 -2.20
CA TYR A 123 -2.67 13.34 -1.87
C TYR A 123 -1.74 12.52 -0.98
N PHE A 124 -2.29 11.75 -0.03
CA PHE A 124 -1.48 11.04 0.96
C PHE A 124 -0.65 9.91 0.34
N PHE A 125 -1.23 9.07 -0.53
CA PHE A 125 -0.48 7.95 -1.13
C PHE A 125 0.68 8.40 -2.03
N PRO A 126 0.55 9.41 -2.92
CA PRO A 126 1.69 9.92 -3.67
C PRO A 126 2.77 10.56 -2.80
N ILE A 127 2.40 11.29 -1.74
CA ILE A 127 3.38 11.85 -0.80
C ILE A 127 4.15 10.72 -0.12
N LEU A 128 3.45 9.68 0.36
CA LEU A 128 4.11 8.49 0.92
C LEU A 128 5.01 7.79 -0.08
N ALA A 129 4.59 7.68 -1.34
CA ALA A 129 5.41 7.09 -2.39
C ALA A 129 6.69 7.91 -2.64
N VAL A 130 6.61 9.23 -2.70
CA VAL A 130 7.78 10.10 -2.86
C VAL A 130 8.71 9.99 -1.64
N LEU A 131 8.16 10.00 -0.42
CA LEU A 131 8.97 9.81 0.79
C LEU A 131 9.69 8.46 0.79
N HIS A 132 8.97 7.39 0.48
CA HIS A 132 9.54 6.03 0.38
C HIS A 132 10.46 5.86 -0.84
N ALA A 133 10.45 6.78 -1.81
CA ALA A 133 11.42 6.77 -2.92
C ALA A 133 12.73 7.48 -2.56
N ILE A 134 12.68 8.42 -1.60
CA ILE A 134 13.82 9.24 -1.18
C ILE A 134 14.56 8.60 0.00
N PHE A 135 13.82 7.99 0.93
CA PHE A 135 14.33 7.36 2.15
C PHE A 135 14.28 5.83 2.04
#